data_AF-A0A7Y5QWN5-F1
#
_entry.id   AF-A0A7Y5QWN5-F1
#
_cell.length_a   1.000
_cell.length_b   1.000
_cell.length_c   1.000
_cell.angle_alpha   90.00
_cell.angle_beta   90.00
_cell.angle_gamma   90.00
#
_symmetry.space_group_name_H-M   'P 1'
#
loop_
_entity.id
_entity.type
_entity.pdbx_description
1 polymer ?
#
loop_
_entity_poly.entity_id
_entity_poly.type
_entity_poly.pdbx_seq_one_letter_code
_entity_poly.pdbx_strand_id
1 'polypeptide(L)'
;MLVGQAPGKVEISSRKPFAGRAGKTLFRWLEEAGLTEEEARERIYISAMTRCFPGAHPSGRGDRVPTRSELELCGSWLDDELRLIRPELIIPVGKLAIGRFLGEAPLADVVGKEHHVEHEGGSSTVVPLPHPSGASSWIHAPGHRALVSKALRLIGGRMRALAAAVLLLMLVPAVARAQSRTDAWFGPDKVKHFFTTALIQSLAYSVAQVTTRGPRSSLLLSASVASAAVGIGKEMHDRRSYGLFSVRDLAWDAAGAGTASLMLARTRH
;
A
#
# COMPACT_ATOMS: atom_id res chain seq x y z
N MET A 1 1.03 -1.57 -6.90
CA MET A 1 1.29 -2.91 -7.50
C MET A 1 2.74 -2.99 -7.94
N LEU A 2 3.43 -4.10 -7.72
CA LEU A 2 4.79 -4.36 -8.21
C LEU A 2 4.75 -5.48 -9.25
N VAL A 3 5.42 -5.30 -10.39
CA VAL A 3 5.38 -6.26 -11.51
C VAL A 3 6.79 -6.70 -11.87
N GLY A 4 7.11 -7.97 -11.63
CA GLY A 4 8.36 -8.60 -12.04
C GLY A 4 8.27 -9.32 -13.40
N GLN A 5 9.32 -10.03 -13.76
CA GLN A 5 9.38 -10.82 -14.99
C GLN A 5 8.64 -12.17 -14.84
N ALA A 6 9.11 -13.04 -13.96
CA ALA A 6 8.61 -14.40 -13.79
C ALA A 6 8.99 -14.91 -12.39
N PRO A 7 8.27 -15.90 -11.82
CA PRO A 7 8.73 -16.59 -10.63
C PRO A 7 10.03 -17.36 -10.93
N GLY A 8 10.98 -17.33 -10.00
CA GLY A 8 12.19 -18.15 -10.06
C GLY A 8 12.00 -19.51 -9.39
N LYS A 9 13.05 -20.33 -9.41
CA LYS A 9 13.03 -21.70 -8.85
C LYS A 9 12.68 -21.73 -7.35
N VAL A 10 13.16 -20.75 -6.58
CA VAL A 10 12.91 -20.66 -5.14
C VAL A 10 11.49 -20.17 -4.85
N GLU A 11 10.97 -19.28 -5.69
CA GLU A 11 9.62 -18.75 -5.60
C GLU A 11 8.57 -19.85 -5.80
N ILE A 12 8.82 -20.83 -6.69
CA ILE A 12 7.91 -21.98 -6.86
C ILE A 12 7.81 -22.81 -5.58
N SER A 13 8.96 -23.18 -4.99
CA SER A 13 8.98 -24.06 -3.81
C SER A 13 8.46 -23.36 -2.56
N SER A 14 8.80 -22.09 -2.39
CA SER A 14 8.39 -21.28 -1.24
C SER A 14 6.99 -20.68 -1.38
N ARG A 15 6.43 -20.64 -2.59
CA ARG A 15 5.18 -19.94 -2.94
C ARG A 15 5.17 -18.47 -2.54
N LYS A 16 6.35 -17.85 -2.47
CA LYS A 16 6.53 -16.43 -2.13
C LYS A 16 7.19 -15.71 -3.30
N PRO A 17 6.55 -14.68 -3.88
CA PRO A 17 7.20 -13.83 -4.87
C PRO A 17 8.46 -13.19 -4.28
N PHE A 18 9.51 -13.09 -5.12
CA PHE A 18 10.80 -12.53 -4.74
C PHE A 18 11.38 -13.17 -3.45
N ALA A 19 11.37 -14.50 -3.36
CA ALA A 19 11.98 -15.23 -2.25
C ALA A 19 13.48 -15.49 -2.45
N GLY A 20 13.99 -15.37 -3.67
CA GLY A 20 15.39 -15.57 -4.01
C GLY A 20 16.31 -14.39 -3.69
N ARG A 21 17.56 -14.48 -4.17
CA ARG A 21 18.60 -13.45 -3.98
C ARG A 21 18.21 -12.07 -4.53
N ALA A 22 17.54 -12.06 -5.68
CA ALA A 22 17.03 -10.84 -6.30
C ALA A 22 16.00 -10.15 -5.40
N GLY A 23 15.14 -10.95 -4.75
CA GLY A 23 14.16 -10.46 -3.79
C GLY A 23 14.77 -9.82 -2.55
N LYS A 24 15.79 -10.44 -1.95
CA LYS A 24 16.53 -9.82 -0.83
C LYS A 24 17.06 -8.42 -1.15
N THR A 25 17.53 -8.21 -2.39
CA THR A 25 17.99 -6.89 -2.82
C THR A 25 16.83 -5.93 -3.06
N LEU A 26 15.73 -6.40 -3.64
CA LEU A 26 14.52 -5.61 -3.83
C LEU A 26 13.94 -5.12 -2.50
N PHE A 27 13.79 -5.99 -1.51
CA PHE A 27 13.21 -5.61 -0.22
C PHE A 27 14.12 -4.64 0.56
N ARG A 28 15.45 -4.81 0.49
CA ARG A 28 16.38 -3.80 1.01
C ARG A 28 16.20 -2.43 0.34
N TRP A 29 15.95 -2.37 -0.96
CA TRP A 29 15.63 -1.10 -1.64
C TRP A 29 14.29 -0.52 -1.20
N LEU A 30 13.27 -1.37 -1.01
CA LEU A 30 11.97 -0.92 -0.50
C LEU A 30 12.07 -0.40 0.94
N GLU A 31 12.97 -0.94 1.76
CA GLU A 31 13.30 -0.41 3.09
C GLU A 31 13.84 1.01 3.02
N GLU A 32 14.72 1.31 2.06
CA GLU A 32 15.20 2.68 1.78
C GLU A 32 14.06 3.62 1.34
N ALA A 33 13.04 3.08 0.66
CA ALA A 33 11.82 3.82 0.30
C ALA A 33 10.84 3.98 1.49
N GLY A 34 11.09 3.33 2.62
CA GLY A 34 10.30 3.46 3.84
C GLY A 34 9.41 2.25 4.17
N LEU A 35 9.50 1.13 3.46
CA LEU A 35 8.72 -0.09 3.74
C LEU A 35 9.60 -1.24 4.18
N THR A 36 9.33 -1.83 5.35
CA THR A 36 9.97 -3.11 5.70
C THR A 36 9.54 -4.22 4.75
N GLU A 37 10.28 -5.34 4.73
CA GLU A 37 9.89 -6.50 3.92
C GLU A 37 8.47 -6.98 4.26
N GLU A 38 8.12 -7.02 5.55
CA GLU A 38 6.79 -7.40 6.02
C GLU A 38 5.72 -6.44 5.50
N GLU A 39 5.92 -5.13 5.68
CA GLU A 39 4.97 -4.12 5.19
C GLU A 39 4.81 -4.17 3.67
N ALA A 40 5.91 -4.36 2.93
CA ALA A 40 5.88 -4.48 1.48
C ALA A 40 5.06 -5.71 1.05
N ARG A 41 5.23 -6.86 1.72
CA ARG A 41 4.47 -8.08 1.42
C ARG A 41 2.99 -7.96 1.76
N GLU A 42 2.64 -7.22 2.80
CA GLU A 42 1.26 -6.99 3.21
C GLU A 42 0.54 -5.95 2.33
N ARG A 43 1.24 -4.88 1.94
CA ARG A 43 0.61 -3.70 1.31
C ARG A 43 0.78 -3.64 -0.19
N ILE A 44 1.78 -4.31 -0.76
CA ILE A 44 2.03 -4.30 -2.19
C ILE A 44 1.51 -5.60 -2.79
N TYR A 45 0.55 -5.49 -3.70
CA TYR A 45 0.23 -6.59 -4.59
C TYR A 45 1.41 -6.84 -5.55
N ILE A 46 2.04 -8.01 -5.43
CA ILE A 46 3.20 -8.42 -6.22
C ILE A 46 2.77 -9.41 -7.30
N SER A 47 3.04 -9.05 -8.55
CA SER A 47 2.70 -9.80 -9.75
C SER A 47 3.94 -10.00 -10.64
N ALA A 48 3.76 -10.72 -11.75
CA ALA A 48 4.78 -10.96 -12.76
C ALA A 48 4.19 -11.07 -14.17
N MET A 49 5.00 -10.80 -15.18
CA MET A 49 4.63 -10.96 -16.60
C MET A 49 4.25 -12.40 -16.95
N THR A 50 4.86 -13.40 -16.29
CA THR A 50 4.45 -14.81 -16.41
C THR A 50 4.18 -15.44 -15.03
N ARG A 51 3.31 -16.46 -14.99
CA ARG A 51 2.96 -17.21 -13.77
C ARG A 51 3.78 -18.47 -13.56
N CYS A 52 4.49 -18.88 -14.59
CA CYS A 52 5.31 -20.08 -14.57
C CYS A 52 6.79 -19.71 -14.60
N PHE A 53 7.60 -20.55 -13.97
CA PHE A 53 9.05 -20.46 -14.04
C PHE A 53 9.50 -20.81 -15.46
N PRO A 54 10.21 -19.91 -16.15
CA PRO A 54 10.63 -20.18 -17.52
C PRO A 54 11.71 -21.26 -17.57
N GLY A 55 12.48 -21.47 -16.49
CA GLY A 55 13.61 -22.40 -16.49
C GLY A 55 14.93 -21.69 -16.28
N ALA A 56 15.96 -22.49 -16.00
CA ALA A 56 17.31 -21.97 -15.81
C ALA A 56 17.87 -21.41 -17.12
N HIS A 57 18.67 -20.35 -17.03
CA HIS A 57 19.41 -19.83 -18.17
C HIS A 57 20.49 -20.84 -18.61
N PRO A 58 20.73 -21.05 -19.93
CA PRO A 58 21.72 -22.03 -20.41
C PRO A 58 23.14 -21.83 -19.87
N SER A 59 23.51 -20.59 -19.53
CA SER A 59 24.81 -20.28 -18.91
C SER A 59 24.92 -20.70 -17.43
N GLY A 60 23.86 -21.25 -16.83
CA GLY A 60 23.76 -21.56 -15.41
C GLY A 60 23.63 -20.33 -14.49
N ARG A 61 23.65 -19.12 -15.05
CA ARG A 61 23.55 -17.86 -14.29
C ARG A 61 22.12 -17.34 -14.26
N GLY A 62 21.35 -17.83 -13.28
CA GLY A 62 19.98 -17.38 -13.04
C GLY A 62 18.98 -17.98 -14.00
N ASP A 63 17.85 -17.30 -14.16
CA ASP A 63 16.69 -17.79 -14.89
C ASP A 63 16.63 -17.17 -16.28
N ARG A 64 16.14 -17.93 -17.27
CA ARG A 64 16.00 -17.39 -18.63
C ARG A 64 14.89 -16.36 -18.71
N VAL A 65 14.92 -15.53 -19.75
CA VAL A 65 13.79 -14.67 -20.09
C VAL A 65 12.65 -15.51 -20.68
N PRO A 66 11.39 -15.31 -20.25
CA PRO A 66 10.23 -15.89 -20.93
C PRO A 66 10.24 -15.55 -22.42
N THR A 67 9.84 -16.51 -23.23
CA THR A 67 9.64 -16.34 -24.66
C THR A 67 8.41 -15.49 -24.93
N ARG A 68 8.29 -14.97 -26.15
CA ARG A 68 7.11 -14.22 -26.59
C ARG A 68 5.82 -15.04 -26.44
N SER A 69 5.83 -16.32 -26.83
CA SER A 69 4.65 -17.18 -26.70
C SER A 69 4.25 -17.40 -25.24
N GLU A 70 5.21 -17.52 -24.32
CA GLU A 70 4.91 -17.61 -22.88
C GLU A 70 4.31 -16.32 -22.31
N LEU A 71 4.77 -15.17 -22.79
CA LEU A 71 4.23 -13.87 -22.43
C LEU A 71 2.81 -13.69 -22.96
N GLU A 72 2.56 -14.08 -24.21
CA GLU A 72 1.22 -14.04 -24.82
C GLU A 72 0.24 -14.96 -24.08
N LEU A 73 0.66 -16.19 -23.73
CA LEU A 73 -0.15 -17.13 -22.95
C LEU A 73 -0.48 -16.63 -21.54
N CYS A 74 0.42 -15.87 -20.91
CA CYS A 74 0.22 -15.34 -19.57
C CYS A 74 -0.37 -13.93 -19.53
N GLY A 75 -0.45 -13.23 -20.67
CA GLY A 75 -0.72 -11.79 -20.73
C GLY A 75 -2.05 -11.39 -20.10
N SER A 76 -3.10 -12.17 -20.38
CA SER A 76 -4.45 -11.91 -19.86
C SER A 76 -4.52 -11.85 -18.33
N TRP A 77 -3.69 -12.63 -17.62
CA TRP A 77 -3.65 -12.61 -16.16
C TRP A 77 -3.24 -11.26 -15.59
N LEU A 78 -2.22 -10.63 -16.19
CA LEU A 78 -1.78 -9.31 -15.74
C LEU A 78 -2.83 -8.25 -16.08
N ASP A 79 -3.45 -8.36 -17.25
CA ASP A 79 -4.51 -7.46 -17.69
C ASP A 79 -5.73 -7.53 -16.75
N ASP A 80 -6.15 -8.74 -16.36
CA ASP A 80 -7.23 -8.96 -15.40
C ASP A 80 -6.88 -8.44 -14.00
N GLU A 81 -5.66 -8.66 -13.52
CA GLU A 81 -5.20 -8.09 -12.24
C GLU A 81 -5.22 -6.55 -12.27
N LEU A 82 -4.80 -5.94 -13.38
CA LEU A 82 -4.86 -4.49 -13.54
C LEU A 82 -6.30 -3.98 -13.50
N ARG A 83 -7.25 -4.66 -14.17
CA ARG A 83 -8.69 -4.33 -14.15
C ARG A 83 -9.28 -4.43 -12.74
N LEU A 84 -8.91 -5.46 -11.99
CA LEU A 84 -9.45 -5.71 -10.66
C LEU A 84 -8.86 -4.75 -9.61
N ILE A 85 -7.54 -4.57 -9.65
CA ILE A 85 -6.82 -3.83 -8.62
C ILE A 85 -6.88 -2.32 -8.88
N ARG A 86 -6.88 -1.91 -10.16
CA ARG A 86 -6.81 -0.49 -10.58
C ARG A 86 -5.76 0.28 -9.79
N PRO A 87 -4.48 -0.16 -9.81
CA PRO A 87 -3.46 0.40 -8.93
C PRO A 87 -3.21 1.88 -9.24
N GLU A 88 -3.07 2.73 -8.23
CA GLU A 88 -2.65 4.13 -8.48
C GLU A 88 -1.14 4.23 -8.81
N LEU A 89 -0.35 3.28 -8.31
CA LEU A 89 1.09 3.18 -8.50
C LEU A 89 1.49 1.78 -8.99
N ILE A 90 2.20 1.72 -10.11
CA ILE A 90 2.82 0.51 -10.66
C ILE A 90 4.35 0.64 -10.56
N ILE A 91 5.01 -0.39 -10.03
CA ILE A 91 6.47 -0.49 -9.91
C ILE A 91 6.93 -1.66 -10.80
N PRO A 92 7.23 -1.43 -12.09
CA PRO A 92 7.77 -2.47 -12.95
C PRO A 92 9.25 -2.69 -12.65
N VAL A 93 9.63 -3.96 -12.48
CA VAL A 93 10.98 -4.36 -12.07
C VAL A 93 11.66 -5.14 -13.19
N GLY A 94 12.68 -4.52 -13.80
CA GLY A 94 13.46 -5.09 -14.89
C GLY A 94 12.90 -4.78 -16.28
N LYS A 95 13.74 -4.96 -17.31
CA LYS A 95 13.48 -4.51 -18.69
C LYS A 95 12.15 -5.02 -19.25
N LEU A 96 11.79 -6.28 -19.00
CA LEU A 96 10.58 -6.88 -19.57
C LEU A 96 9.31 -6.24 -19.00
N ALA A 97 9.22 -6.10 -17.68
CA ALA A 97 8.10 -5.44 -17.03
C ALA A 97 8.05 -3.95 -17.38
N ILE A 98 9.21 -3.27 -17.45
CA ILE A 98 9.28 -1.86 -17.88
C ILE A 98 8.75 -1.70 -19.30
N GLY A 99 9.17 -2.56 -20.22
CA GLY A 99 8.73 -2.55 -21.61
C GLY A 99 7.23 -2.72 -21.77
N ARG A 100 6.58 -3.52 -20.91
CA ARG A 100 5.12 -3.71 -20.92
C ARG A 100 4.34 -2.42 -20.70
N PHE A 101 4.88 -1.48 -19.91
CA PHE A 101 4.17 -0.24 -19.55
C PHE A 101 4.70 0.99 -20.30
N LEU A 102 6.00 1.06 -20.59
CA LEU A 102 6.65 2.25 -21.15
C LEU A 102 7.17 2.06 -22.58
N GLY A 103 7.04 0.85 -23.15
CA GLY A 103 7.71 0.50 -24.40
C GLY A 103 9.22 0.31 -24.23
N GLU A 104 9.89 0.01 -25.34
CA GLU A 104 11.34 -0.20 -25.33
C GLU A 104 12.09 1.13 -25.17
N ALA A 105 12.86 1.24 -24.09
CA ALA A 105 13.70 2.40 -23.82
C ALA A 105 14.96 1.99 -23.03
N PRO A 106 16.07 2.74 -23.15
CA PRO A 106 17.22 2.58 -22.27
C PRO A 106 16.82 2.79 -20.80
N LEU A 107 17.27 1.89 -19.91
CA LEU A 107 16.94 1.97 -18.48
C LEU A 107 17.36 3.31 -17.85
N ALA A 108 18.47 3.90 -18.31
CA ALA A 108 18.96 5.20 -17.83
C ALA A 108 17.99 6.34 -18.12
N ASP A 109 17.14 6.20 -19.14
CA ASP A 109 16.20 7.24 -19.55
C ASP A 109 14.89 7.18 -18.78
N VAL A 110 14.53 6.00 -18.25
CA VAL A 110 13.24 5.76 -17.59
C VAL A 110 13.33 5.60 -16.08
N VAL A 111 14.42 5.02 -15.55
CA VAL A 111 14.61 4.83 -14.11
C VAL A 111 14.90 6.17 -13.43
N GLY A 112 14.27 6.41 -12.28
CA GLY A 112 14.40 7.66 -11.53
C GLY A 112 13.47 8.77 -12.03
N LYS A 113 12.47 8.43 -12.85
CA LYS A 113 11.40 9.32 -13.30
C LYS A 113 10.03 8.69 -12.99
N GLU A 114 9.02 9.54 -12.84
CA GLU A 114 7.63 9.12 -12.85
C GLU A 114 7.09 9.20 -14.27
N HIS A 115 6.23 8.27 -14.63
CA HIS A 115 5.55 8.22 -15.91
C HIS A 115 4.06 8.00 -15.67
N HIS A 116 3.23 8.44 -16.60
CA HIS A 116 1.79 8.16 -16.58
C HIS A 116 1.45 7.28 -17.76
N VAL A 117 0.73 6.19 -17.50
CA VAL A 117 0.36 5.22 -18.52
C VAL A 117 -1.12 4.87 -18.40
N GLU A 118 -1.75 4.67 -19.55
CA GLU A 118 -3.04 4.00 -19.64
C GLU A 118 -2.83 2.49 -19.74
N HIS A 119 -3.67 1.74 -19.07
CA HIS A 119 -3.70 0.29 -19.10
C HIS A 119 -5.13 -0.21 -18.86
N GLU A 120 -5.32 -1.53 -18.86
CA GLU A 120 -6.64 -2.16 -18.73
C GLU A 120 -7.44 -1.77 -17.48
N GLY A 121 -6.78 -1.24 -16.45
CA GLY A 121 -7.39 -0.78 -15.21
C GLY A 121 -7.60 0.73 -15.11
N GLY A 122 -7.33 1.46 -16.20
CA GLY A 122 -7.34 2.93 -16.25
C GLY A 122 -5.93 3.51 -16.28
N SER A 123 -5.75 4.66 -15.63
CA SER A 123 -4.49 5.40 -15.60
C SER A 123 -3.69 5.11 -14.33
N SER A 124 -2.39 4.83 -14.47
CA SER A 124 -1.47 4.63 -13.35
C SER A 124 -0.28 5.57 -13.40
N THR A 125 0.26 5.92 -12.23
CA THR A 125 1.65 6.39 -12.14
C THR A 125 2.58 5.18 -12.16
N VAL A 126 3.64 5.24 -12.97
CA VAL A 126 4.65 4.19 -13.11
C VAL A 126 6.01 4.71 -12.64
N VAL A 127 6.63 3.98 -11.72
CA VAL A 127 8.01 4.27 -11.26
C VAL A 127 8.89 3.03 -11.47
N PRO A 128 9.70 3.00 -12.55
CA PRO A 128 10.52 1.85 -12.90
C PRO A 128 11.67 1.59 -11.93
N LEU A 129 11.93 0.31 -11.65
CA LEU A 129 13.16 -0.16 -11.01
C LEU A 129 13.91 -1.12 -11.96
N PRO A 130 15.25 -1.06 -12.01
CA PRO A 130 16.02 -2.07 -12.73
C PRO A 130 15.86 -3.44 -12.04
N HIS A 131 16.20 -4.51 -12.75
CA HIS A 131 16.18 -5.84 -12.14
C HIS A 131 17.21 -5.91 -11.00
N PRO A 132 16.83 -6.39 -9.79
CA PRO A 132 17.69 -6.36 -8.60
C PRO A 132 18.75 -7.48 -8.56
N SER A 133 18.98 -8.18 -9.68
CA SER A 133 19.99 -9.24 -9.74
C SER A 133 21.39 -8.67 -9.91
N GLY A 134 22.35 -9.23 -9.17
CA GLY A 134 23.78 -8.95 -9.37
C GLY A 134 24.34 -9.46 -10.70
N ALA A 135 23.53 -10.12 -11.53
CA ALA A 135 23.90 -10.48 -12.91
C ALA A 135 23.88 -9.26 -13.84
N SER A 136 23.13 -8.21 -13.50
CA SER A 136 23.10 -6.97 -14.27
C SER A 136 24.24 -6.05 -13.84
N SER A 137 25.18 -5.78 -14.74
CA SER A 137 26.22 -4.76 -14.53
C SER A 137 25.66 -3.33 -14.53
N TRP A 138 24.41 -3.13 -14.96
CA TRP A 138 23.81 -1.80 -15.12
C TRP A 138 23.87 -0.98 -13.84
N ILE A 139 23.58 -1.56 -12.68
CA ILE A 139 23.58 -0.86 -11.38
C ILE A 139 24.99 -0.36 -11.00
N HIS A 140 26.04 -1.00 -11.52
CA HIS A 140 27.43 -0.66 -11.23
C HIS A 140 28.00 0.41 -12.17
N ALA A 141 27.29 0.78 -13.24
CA ALA A 141 27.74 1.86 -14.11
C ALA A 141 27.64 3.23 -13.40
N PRO A 142 28.50 4.20 -13.76
CA PRO A 142 28.50 5.53 -13.15
C PRO A 142 27.10 6.18 -13.15
N GLY A 143 26.68 6.75 -12.01
CA GLY A 143 25.42 7.49 -11.89
C GLY A 143 24.14 6.65 -11.78
N HIS A 144 24.15 5.36 -12.17
CA HIS A 144 22.93 4.55 -12.18
C HIS A 144 22.38 4.25 -10.78
N ARG A 145 23.23 4.13 -9.75
CA ARG A 145 22.76 4.04 -8.35
C ARG A 145 21.95 5.27 -7.94
N ALA A 146 22.33 6.47 -8.39
CA ALA A 146 21.60 7.68 -8.08
C ALA A 146 20.20 7.69 -8.73
N LEU A 147 20.06 7.10 -9.92
CA LEU A 147 18.75 6.90 -10.56
C LEU A 147 17.86 5.96 -9.74
N VAL A 148 18.42 4.85 -9.24
CA VAL A 148 17.69 3.94 -8.34
C VAL A 148 17.27 4.67 -7.06
N SER A 149 18.18 5.37 -6.38
CA SER A 149 17.83 6.15 -5.19
C SER A 149 16.77 7.22 -5.46
N LYS A 150 16.79 7.84 -6.64
CA LYS A 150 15.73 8.78 -7.05
C LYS A 150 14.39 8.07 -7.23
N ALA A 151 14.36 6.91 -7.89
CA ALA A 151 13.14 6.11 -8.03
C ALA A 151 12.57 5.69 -6.65
N LEU A 152 13.42 5.27 -5.73
CA LEU A 152 13.00 4.89 -4.37
C LEU A 152 12.42 6.07 -3.58
N ARG A 153 12.98 7.28 -3.74
CA ARG A 153 12.39 8.50 -3.15
C ARG A 153 11.01 8.81 -3.74
N LEU A 154 10.81 8.63 -5.05
CA LEU A 154 9.51 8.84 -5.71
C LEU A 154 8.49 7.83 -5.18
N ILE A 155 8.85 6.54 -5.11
CA ILE A 155 8.00 5.48 -4.54
C ILE A 155 7.64 5.82 -3.09
N GLY A 156 8.63 6.13 -2.25
CA GLY A 156 8.43 6.54 -0.86
C GLY A 156 7.49 7.74 -0.70
N GLY A 157 7.68 8.78 -1.53
CA GLY A 157 6.84 9.98 -1.53
C GLY A 157 5.39 9.68 -1.91
N ARG A 158 5.17 8.88 -2.97
CA ARG A 158 3.82 8.50 -3.41
C ARG A 158 3.09 7.68 -2.37
N MET A 159 3.73 6.69 -1.76
CA MET A 159 3.08 5.88 -0.71
C MET A 159 2.65 6.71 0.49
N ARG A 160 3.47 7.68 0.91
CA ARG A 160 3.09 8.62 1.99
C ARG A 160 1.95 9.54 1.58
N ALA A 161 1.95 10.04 0.34
CA ALA A 161 0.88 10.87 -0.18
C ALA A 161 -0.46 10.12 -0.23
N LEU A 162 -0.45 8.86 -0.69
CA LEU A 162 -1.63 7.99 -0.70
C LEU A 162 -2.15 7.75 0.73
N ALA A 163 -1.26 7.45 1.68
CA ALA A 163 -1.63 7.29 3.09
C ALA A 163 -2.24 8.57 3.69
N ALA A 164 -1.66 9.73 3.36
CA ALA A 164 -2.16 11.03 3.82
C ALA A 164 -3.51 11.41 3.19
N ALA A 165 -3.71 11.10 1.90
CA ALA A 165 -4.98 11.34 1.21
C ALA A 165 -6.11 10.50 1.82
N VAL A 166 -5.83 9.22 2.12
CA VAL A 166 -6.77 8.37 2.86
C VAL A 166 -7.09 9.00 4.21
N LEU A 167 -6.09 9.39 5.01
CA LEU A 167 -6.31 10.05 6.31
C LEU A 167 -7.16 11.32 6.20
N LEU A 168 -6.89 12.17 5.22
CA LEU A 168 -7.62 13.42 5.02
C LEU A 168 -9.10 13.18 4.69
N LEU A 169 -9.41 12.17 3.87
CA LEU A 169 -10.79 11.77 3.58
C LEU A 169 -11.56 11.37 4.85
N MET A 170 -10.88 10.86 5.87
CA MET A 170 -11.51 10.40 7.13
C MET A 170 -11.65 11.53 8.15
N LEU A 171 -10.90 12.62 7.96
CA LEU A 171 -11.02 13.85 8.74
C LEU A 171 -12.08 14.80 8.20
N VAL A 172 -12.69 14.52 7.04
CA VAL A 172 -13.90 15.21 6.61
C VAL A 172 -15.01 14.78 7.55
N PRO A 173 -15.51 15.65 8.46
CA PRO A 173 -16.65 15.26 9.27
C PRO A 173 -17.77 14.93 8.30
N ALA A 174 -18.32 13.72 8.42
CA ALA A 174 -19.63 13.46 7.87
C ALA A 174 -20.52 14.59 8.40
N VAL A 175 -20.99 15.46 7.51
CA VAL A 175 -21.88 16.57 7.86
C VAL A 175 -23.17 15.93 8.35
N ALA A 176 -23.18 15.56 9.62
CA ALA A 176 -24.30 14.95 10.29
C ALA A 176 -25.28 16.08 10.58
N ARG A 177 -26.37 16.11 9.81
CA ARG A 177 -27.55 16.90 10.12
C ARG A 177 -27.96 16.60 11.57
N ALA A 178 -28.05 17.65 12.38
CA ALA A 178 -28.56 17.59 13.74
C ALA A 178 -29.96 16.94 13.79
N GLN A 179 -30.12 15.88 14.58
CA GLN A 179 -31.40 15.29 15.01
C GLN A 179 -31.10 14.32 16.17
N SER A 180 -31.80 14.27 17.31
CA SER A 180 -33.05 14.86 17.78
C SER A 180 -32.95 15.22 19.28
N ARG A 181 -33.91 15.99 19.82
CA ARG A 181 -33.97 16.52 21.20
C ARG A 181 -34.02 15.47 22.33
N THR A 182 -34.00 14.18 22.04
CA THR A 182 -34.05 13.11 23.05
C THR A 182 -32.72 12.38 23.10
N ASP A 183 -31.83 12.84 23.97
CA ASP A 183 -30.60 12.12 24.29
C ASP A 183 -30.95 10.93 25.18
N ALA A 184 -31.04 9.72 24.63
CA ALA A 184 -31.32 8.48 25.34
C ALA A 184 -30.08 7.58 25.34
N TRP A 185 -29.84 6.87 26.44
CA TRP A 185 -28.68 5.96 26.57
C TRP A 185 -28.63 4.84 25.53
N PHE A 186 -29.78 4.44 24.98
CA PHE A 186 -29.90 3.34 24.00
C PHE A 186 -30.68 3.77 22.75
N GLY A 187 -30.44 4.99 22.28
CA GLY A 187 -31.06 5.51 21.05
C GLY A 187 -30.36 5.01 19.77
N PRO A 188 -31.04 5.08 18.62
CA PRO A 188 -30.44 4.77 17.31
C PRO A 188 -29.23 5.66 16.99
N ASP A 189 -29.18 6.85 17.58
CA ASP A 189 -28.04 7.77 17.50
C ASP A 189 -26.76 7.21 18.16
N LYS A 190 -26.91 6.52 19.30
CA LYS A 190 -25.78 5.90 20.02
C LYS A 190 -25.13 4.77 19.24
N VAL A 191 -25.93 4.04 18.49
CA VAL A 191 -25.46 3.00 17.56
C VAL A 191 -24.57 3.64 16.48
N LYS A 192 -24.95 4.82 15.95
CA LYS A 192 -24.13 5.54 14.97
C LYS A 192 -22.80 5.97 15.58
N HIS A 193 -22.80 6.54 16.78
CA HIS A 193 -21.58 6.93 17.50
C HIS A 193 -20.63 5.74 17.69
N PHE A 194 -21.15 4.63 18.20
CA PHE A 194 -20.38 3.40 18.38
C PHE A 194 -19.70 2.94 17.08
N PHE A 195 -20.47 2.77 16.00
CA PHE A 195 -19.93 2.24 14.75
C PHE A 195 -19.05 3.25 13.99
N THR A 196 -19.39 4.53 14.03
CA THR A 196 -18.59 5.58 13.39
C THR A 196 -17.23 5.70 14.07
N THR A 197 -17.20 5.68 15.40
CA THR A 197 -15.94 5.77 16.14
C THR A 197 -15.14 4.47 16.08
N ALA A 198 -15.78 3.30 16.04
CA ALA A 198 -15.10 2.03 15.74
C ALA A 198 -14.43 2.07 14.35
N LEU A 199 -15.11 2.60 13.34
CA LEU A 199 -14.56 2.78 12.00
C LEU A 199 -13.39 3.76 12.00
N ILE A 200 -13.54 4.94 12.62
CA ILE A 200 -12.45 5.94 12.76
C ILE A 200 -11.23 5.31 13.44
N GLN A 201 -11.42 4.49 14.48
CA GLN A 201 -10.33 3.80 15.16
C GLN A 201 -9.57 2.83 14.25
N SER A 202 -10.28 1.96 13.53
CA SER A 202 -9.66 1.03 12.58
C SER A 202 -8.88 1.75 11.50
N LEU A 203 -9.46 2.82 10.99
CA LEU A 203 -8.88 3.66 9.96
C LEU A 203 -7.64 4.44 10.45
N ALA A 204 -7.71 5.06 11.63
CA ALA A 204 -6.57 5.74 12.25
C ALA A 204 -5.42 4.76 12.54
N TYR A 205 -5.74 3.53 12.94
CA TYR A 205 -4.75 2.47 13.14
C TYR A 205 -4.07 2.07 11.82
N SER A 206 -4.85 1.88 10.74
CA SER A 206 -4.29 1.61 9.41
C SER A 206 -3.38 2.74 8.92
N VAL A 207 -3.74 4.00 9.18
CA VAL A 207 -2.86 5.14 8.85
C VAL A 207 -1.60 5.15 9.71
N ALA A 208 -1.72 4.91 11.01
CA ALA A 208 -0.57 4.83 11.91
C ALA A 208 0.41 3.75 11.44
N GLN A 209 -0.10 2.58 11.02
CA GLN A 209 0.71 1.52 10.43
C GLN A 209 1.49 2.00 9.21
N VAL A 210 0.90 2.83 8.34
CA VAL A 210 1.55 3.27 7.08
C VAL A 210 2.46 4.48 7.26
N THR A 211 2.17 5.34 8.23
CA THR A 211 2.86 6.62 8.42
C THR A 211 3.94 6.57 9.49
N THR A 212 3.83 5.64 10.44
CA THR A 212 4.74 5.55 11.58
C THR A 212 5.28 4.14 11.73
N ARG A 213 6.57 4.03 12.07
CA ARG A 213 7.17 2.76 12.49
C ARG A 213 7.09 2.69 14.00
N GLY A 214 6.49 1.62 14.52
CA GLY A 214 6.38 1.41 15.94
C GLY A 214 5.77 0.06 16.28
N PRO A 215 5.95 -0.41 17.53
CA PRO A 215 5.29 -1.61 17.99
C PRO A 215 3.75 -1.45 17.91
N ARG A 216 3.05 -2.57 17.71
CA ARG A 216 1.58 -2.58 17.57
C ARG A 216 0.84 -1.79 18.65
N SER A 217 1.33 -1.88 19.89
CA SER A 217 0.77 -1.16 21.04
C SER A 217 0.85 0.36 20.89
N SER A 218 1.94 0.91 20.35
CA SER A 218 2.05 2.35 20.11
C SER A 218 1.12 2.78 18.98
N LEU A 219 0.98 1.97 17.93
CA LEU A 219 0.06 2.27 16.81
C LEU A 219 -1.40 2.26 17.26
N LEU A 220 -1.81 1.29 18.08
CA LEU A 220 -3.14 1.23 18.69
C LEU A 220 -3.40 2.43 19.61
N LEU A 221 -2.40 2.84 20.39
CA LEU A 221 -2.51 4.01 21.25
C LEU A 221 -2.68 5.30 20.42
N SER A 222 -1.85 5.50 19.39
CA SER A 222 -1.95 6.64 18.47
C SER A 222 -3.33 6.72 17.81
N ALA A 223 -3.85 5.59 17.34
CA ALA A 223 -5.21 5.51 16.79
C ALA A 223 -6.27 5.90 17.84
N SER A 224 -6.14 5.39 19.07
CA SER A 224 -7.06 5.68 20.17
C SER A 224 -7.10 7.16 20.52
N VAL A 225 -5.93 7.82 20.55
CA VAL A 225 -5.82 9.26 20.77
C VAL A 225 -6.49 10.04 19.65
N ALA A 226 -6.28 9.66 18.38
CA ALA A 226 -6.92 10.31 17.24
C ALA A 226 -8.45 10.19 17.30
N SER A 227 -8.98 8.99 17.55
CA SER A 227 -10.42 8.75 17.68
C SER A 227 -11.04 9.54 18.83
N ALA A 228 -10.37 9.58 19.99
CA ALA A 228 -10.82 10.38 21.12
C ALA A 228 -10.83 11.88 20.81
N ALA A 229 -9.82 12.40 20.10
CA ALA A 229 -9.77 13.79 19.69
C ALA A 229 -10.93 14.15 18.73
N VAL A 230 -11.29 13.25 17.81
CA VAL A 230 -12.45 13.44 16.92
C VAL A 230 -13.77 13.46 17.71
N GLY A 231 -13.99 12.49 18.61
CA GLY A 231 -15.19 12.44 19.44
C GLY A 231 -15.36 13.66 20.33
N ILE A 232 -14.30 14.04 21.07
CA ILE A 232 -14.30 15.26 21.91
C ILE A 232 -14.49 16.51 21.04
N GLY A 233 -13.82 16.60 19.90
CA GLY A 233 -13.91 17.73 18.99
C GLY A 233 -15.32 17.92 18.43
N LYS A 234 -15.99 16.84 18.06
CA LYS A 234 -17.40 16.85 17.65
C LYS A 234 -18.27 17.40 18.78
N GLU A 235 -18.13 16.89 19.98
CA GLU A 235 -18.97 17.30 21.11
C GLU A 235 -18.72 18.77 21.53
N MET A 236 -17.47 19.23 21.45
CA MET A 236 -17.15 20.64 21.65
C MET A 236 -17.76 21.53 20.57
N HIS A 237 -17.82 21.05 19.32
CA HIS A 237 -18.50 21.74 18.23
C HIS A 237 -20.01 21.80 18.46
N ASP A 238 -20.65 20.69 18.84
CA ASP A 238 -22.08 20.64 19.10
C ASP A 238 -22.47 21.54 20.28
N ARG A 239 -21.61 21.62 21.31
CA ARG A 239 -21.80 22.57 22.42
C ARG A 239 -21.74 24.02 21.96
N ARG A 240 -20.84 24.37 21.03
CA ARG A 240 -20.69 25.73 20.51
C ARG A 240 -21.78 26.11 19.52
N SER A 241 -22.16 25.19 18.64
CA SER A 241 -23.10 25.45 17.54
C SER A 241 -24.56 25.31 17.98
N TYR A 242 -24.86 24.38 18.89
CA TYR A 242 -26.23 24.00 19.26
C TYR A 242 -26.51 24.04 20.76
N GLY A 243 -25.50 24.33 21.60
CA GLY A 243 -25.66 24.36 23.06
C GLY A 243 -25.81 22.99 23.72
N LEU A 244 -25.53 21.91 22.99
CA LEU A 244 -25.71 20.53 23.45
C LEU A 244 -24.34 19.89 23.71
N PHE A 245 -24.15 19.32 24.90
CA PHE A 245 -22.99 18.46 25.21
C PHE A 245 -23.52 17.11 25.72
N SER A 246 -23.33 16.01 24.99
CA SER A 246 -23.72 14.66 25.39
C SER A 246 -22.52 13.83 25.87
N VAL A 247 -22.47 13.61 27.18
CA VAL A 247 -21.58 12.60 27.78
C VAL A 247 -21.91 11.19 27.28
N ARG A 248 -23.15 10.96 26.84
CA ARG A 248 -23.61 9.65 26.38
C ARG A 248 -23.03 9.34 25.02
N ASP A 249 -22.95 10.31 24.13
CA ASP A 249 -22.26 10.18 22.85
C ASP A 249 -20.78 9.87 23.04
N LEU A 250 -20.12 10.63 23.91
CA LEU A 250 -18.71 10.39 24.25
C LEU A 250 -18.47 8.98 24.83
N ALA A 251 -19.40 8.47 25.64
CA ALA A 251 -19.32 7.12 26.20
C ALA A 251 -19.46 6.03 25.10
N TRP A 252 -20.39 6.21 24.17
CA TRP A 252 -20.57 5.28 23.06
C TRP A 252 -19.43 5.34 22.03
N ASP A 253 -18.83 6.52 21.83
CA ASP A 253 -17.60 6.69 21.06
C ASP A 253 -16.44 5.92 21.70
N ALA A 254 -16.26 6.06 23.03
CA ALA A 254 -15.23 5.31 23.76
C ALA A 254 -15.45 3.79 23.68
N ALA A 255 -16.70 3.33 23.77
CA ALA A 255 -17.06 1.91 23.61
C ALA A 255 -16.74 1.39 22.20
N GLY A 256 -17.04 2.19 21.16
CA GLY A 256 -16.71 1.89 19.77
C GLY A 256 -15.21 1.77 19.53
N ALA A 257 -14.44 2.79 19.94
CA ALA A 257 -12.98 2.80 19.83
C ALA A 257 -12.33 1.65 20.62
N GLY A 258 -12.81 1.36 21.83
CA GLY A 258 -12.33 0.25 22.64
C GLY A 258 -12.56 -1.10 21.97
N THR A 259 -13.76 -1.33 21.44
CA THR A 259 -14.11 -2.57 20.72
C THR A 259 -13.24 -2.76 19.48
N ALA A 260 -13.10 -1.73 18.65
CA ALA A 260 -12.24 -1.76 17.47
C ALA A 260 -10.78 -2.06 17.86
N SER A 261 -10.26 -1.41 18.90
CA SER A 261 -8.90 -1.65 19.40
C SER A 261 -8.68 -3.09 19.87
N LEU A 262 -9.67 -3.68 20.56
CA LEU A 262 -9.61 -5.08 21.00
C LEU A 262 -9.62 -6.04 19.80
N MET A 263 -10.47 -5.79 18.80
CA MET A 263 -10.49 -6.58 17.57
C MET A 263 -9.15 -6.47 16.83
N LEU A 264 -8.65 -5.24 16.66
CA LEU A 264 -7.37 -4.94 16.03
C LEU A 264 -6.17 -5.39 16.84
N ALA A 265 -6.30 -5.69 18.13
CA ALA A 265 -5.23 -6.31 18.92
C ALA A 265 -5.20 -7.84 18.73
N ARG A 266 -6.37 -8.44 18.45
CA ARG A 266 -6.56 -9.89 18.31
C ARG A 266 -6.39 -10.41 16.89
N THR A 267 -6.45 -9.55 15.87
CA THR A 267 -6.16 -9.96 14.48
C THR A 267 -4.71 -10.45 14.39
N ARG A 268 -4.54 -11.75 14.14
CA ARG A 268 -3.24 -12.31 13.77
C ARG A 268 -3.00 -11.97 12.29
N HIS A 269 -1.94 -11.22 12.02
CA HIS A 269 -1.34 -11.16 10.69
C HIS A 269 -0.36 -12.32 10.57
#